data_AF-A0AAV6YP00-F1
#
_entry.id   AF-A0AAV6YP00-F1
#
_cell.length_a   1.000
_cell.length_b   1.000
_cell.length_c   1.000
_cell.angle_alpha   90.00
_cell.angle_beta   90.00
_cell.angle_gamma   90.00
#
_symmetry.space_group_name_H-M   'P 1'
#
loop_
_entity.id
_entity.type
_entity.pdbx_description
1 polymer ?
#
loop_
_entity_poly.entity_id
_entity_poly.type
_entity_poly.pdbx_seq_one_letter_code
_entity_poly.pdbx_strand_id
1 'polypeptide(L)'
;MWSLCSRPGGGCSGYLWASFLAVGPRQITIRHGGNITLIGEYTGINRTTLHNNLQADYSLDYTTGNLMNFATVFAVMFNGCTGIMAGCNMSGELKQPSRAIPIGTIIAVVITFFVYLILFIFTALTCDRTLLLEDYGFFRPINIWPPFVLIGVYATSLSASMSTLIGASRILHALAKDDLFGILLAPAKLVSKGGNPWGAVVYTWALVQLVLLAGKLNTIAGIVTVFYLMAYAAIDLACLALEWASAPNFRPTFRLFSWHTCLLGILSCLVMMFLINPAYASGSIVLLLLLLGFIHFRSSSSSWGYISQALIFHQVSTGLVTLTI
;
A
#
# COMPACT_ATOMS: atom_id res chain seq x y z
N MET A 1 7.84 -5.84 3.74
CA MET A 1 9.08 -5.21 4.29
C MET A 1 8.94 -4.65 5.69
N TRP A 2 7.76 -4.16 6.06
CA TRP A 2 7.67 -3.06 7.02
C TRP A 2 7.56 -3.45 8.50
N SER A 3 6.98 -4.59 8.85
CA SER A 3 6.78 -4.96 10.26
C SER A 3 8.08 -5.29 11.01
N LEU A 4 9.11 -5.79 10.32
CA LEU A 4 10.42 -6.10 10.92
C LEU A 4 11.42 -4.93 10.83
N CYS A 5 11.24 -4.01 9.88
CA CYS A 5 12.17 -2.90 9.63
C CYS A 5 11.80 -1.59 10.34
N SER A 6 10.54 -1.44 10.76
CA SER A 6 10.04 -0.21 11.42
C SER A 6 10.12 -0.22 12.96
N ARG A 7 10.61 -1.30 13.57
CA ARG A 7 10.98 -1.24 15.00
C ARG A 7 12.31 -0.49 15.14
N PRO A 8 12.37 0.61 15.91
CA PRO A 8 13.63 1.25 16.27
C PRO A 8 14.48 0.21 17.00
N GLY A 9 15.57 -0.24 16.38
CA GLY A 9 16.44 -1.31 16.89
C GLY A 9 16.58 -2.57 16.02
N GLY A 10 15.94 -2.64 14.85
CA GLY A 10 16.11 -3.77 13.92
C GLY A 10 17.48 -3.80 13.24
N GLY A 11 18.45 -4.53 13.79
CA GLY A 11 19.81 -4.71 13.23
C GLY A 11 19.88 -5.27 11.79
N CYS A 12 18.75 -5.72 11.22
CA CYS A 12 18.67 -6.22 9.85
C CYS A 12 18.93 -5.14 8.78
N SER A 13 18.50 -3.88 8.99
CA SER A 13 18.76 -2.82 8.01
C SER A 13 20.25 -2.45 7.99
N GLY A 14 20.85 -2.25 9.18
CA GLY A 14 22.30 -2.01 9.34
C GLY A 14 23.16 -3.09 8.69
N TYR A 15 22.74 -4.35 8.79
CA TYR A 15 23.43 -5.48 8.19
C TYR A 15 23.42 -5.43 6.65
N LEU A 16 22.31 -5.06 6.01
CA LEU A 16 22.25 -4.93 4.55
C LEU A 16 23.19 -3.80 4.06
N TRP A 17 23.23 -2.68 4.78
CA TRP A 17 24.14 -1.57 4.47
C TRP A 17 25.61 -1.96 4.63
N ALA A 18 25.94 -2.70 5.69
CA ALA A 18 27.28 -3.22 5.91
C ALA A 18 27.70 -4.16 4.78
N SER A 19 26.78 -4.95 4.22
CA SER A 19 27.09 -5.85 3.11
C SER A 19 27.52 -5.13 1.84
N PHE A 20 26.94 -3.97 1.52
CA PHE A 20 27.39 -3.17 0.36
C PHE A 20 28.83 -2.65 0.51
N LEU A 21 29.31 -2.48 1.74
CA LEU A 21 30.65 -1.96 2.02
C LEU A 21 31.69 -3.06 2.26
N ALA A 22 31.29 -4.15 2.88
CA ALA A 22 32.20 -5.21 3.31
C ALA A 22 32.54 -6.20 2.18
N VAL A 23 31.66 -6.35 1.20
CA VAL A 23 31.86 -7.28 0.08
C VAL A 23 32.64 -6.58 -1.03
N GLY A 24 33.73 -7.21 -1.46
CA GLY A 24 34.52 -6.78 -2.63
C GLY A 24 33.86 -7.09 -3.97
N PRO A 25 34.46 -6.60 -5.08
CA PRO A 25 33.94 -6.83 -6.42
C PRO A 25 33.91 -8.32 -6.77
N ARG A 26 32.85 -8.77 -7.45
CA ARG A 26 32.68 -10.18 -7.87
C ARG A 26 31.79 -10.31 -9.09
N GLN A 27 32.05 -11.35 -9.87
CA GLN A 27 31.21 -11.74 -11.00
C GLN A 27 30.15 -12.75 -10.54
N ILE A 28 28.93 -12.56 -11.02
CA ILE A 28 27.77 -13.38 -10.69
C ILE A 28 27.26 -13.98 -12.00
N THR A 29 27.30 -15.31 -12.08
CA THR A 29 26.77 -16.04 -13.24
C THR A 29 25.26 -16.20 -13.10
N ILE A 30 24.52 -15.59 -14.02
CA ILE A 30 23.07 -15.63 -14.12
C ILE A 30 22.70 -16.72 -15.12
N ARG A 31 21.76 -17.60 -14.74
CA ARG A 31 21.31 -18.72 -15.58
C ARG A 31 19.81 -18.64 -15.80
N HIS A 32 19.42 -18.37 -17.04
CA HIS A 32 18.03 -18.54 -17.49
C HIS A 32 17.93 -19.87 -18.22
N GLY A 33 17.03 -20.76 -17.77
CA GLY A 33 16.66 -22.03 -18.41
C GLY A 33 17.66 -22.64 -19.39
N GLY A 34 18.47 -23.60 -18.91
CA GLY A 34 19.21 -24.56 -19.75
C GLY A 34 20.47 -24.05 -20.47
N ASN A 35 20.44 -22.93 -21.21
CA ASN A 35 21.50 -22.64 -22.18
C ASN A 35 22.05 -21.19 -22.23
N ILE A 36 21.46 -20.21 -21.54
CA ILE A 36 21.97 -18.82 -21.57
C ILE A 36 22.62 -18.50 -20.22
N THR A 37 23.94 -18.36 -20.22
CA THR A 37 24.74 -17.88 -19.09
C THR A 37 25.11 -16.42 -19.32
N LEU A 38 24.44 -15.51 -18.62
CA LEU A 38 24.82 -14.10 -18.57
C LEU A 38 25.73 -13.88 -17.37
N ILE A 39 26.65 -12.92 -17.47
CA ILE A 39 27.55 -12.56 -16.36
C ILE A 39 27.19 -11.14 -15.96
N GLY A 40 26.67 -11.00 -14.73
CA GLY A 40 26.46 -9.71 -14.10
C GLY A 40 27.59 -9.42 -13.12
N GLU A 41 28.02 -8.17 -13.03
CA GLU A 41 29.13 -7.79 -12.15
C GLU A 41 28.62 -6.98 -10.94
N TYR A 42 29.13 -7.35 -9.77
CA TYR A 42 29.12 -6.50 -8.59
C TYR A 42 30.47 -5.78 -8.54
N THR A 43 30.48 -4.48 -8.80
CA THR A 43 31.72 -3.70 -8.97
C THR A 43 32.25 -3.12 -7.66
N GLY A 44 31.50 -3.24 -6.57
CA GLY A 44 31.69 -2.38 -5.39
C GLY A 44 31.37 -0.91 -5.71
N ILE A 45 31.59 0.00 -4.76
CA ILE A 45 31.25 1.42 -4.94
C ILE A 45 32.08 2.02 -6.08
N ASN A 46 31.44 2.27 -7.22
CA ASN A 46 32.08 2.82 -8.40
C ASN A 46 31.20 3.89 -9.07
N ARG A 47 31.83 5.02 -9.43
CA ARG A 47 31.17 6.14 -10.12
C ARG A 47 30.83 5.81 -11.57
N THR A 48 31.62 4.97 -12.24
CA THR A 48 31.33 4.58 -13.64
C THR A 48 30.07 3.74 -13.71
N THR A 49 29.88 2.81 -12.77
CA THR A 49 28.67 2.00 -12.63
C THR A 49 27.43 2.88 -12.40
N LEU A 50 27.54 3.90 -11.54
CA LEU A 50 26.46 4.87 -11.33
C LEU A 50 26.09 5.62 -12.61
N HIS A 51 27.08 6.10 -13.36
CA HIS A 51 26.83 6.83 -14.61
C HIS A 51 26.11 5.95 -15.63
N ASN A 52 26.49 4.67 -15.74
CA ASN A 52 25.83 3.70 -16.61
C ASN A 52 24.40 3.40 -16.17
N ASN A 53 24.11 3.48 -14.86
CA ASN A 53 22.78 3.22 -14.31
C ASN A 53 21.84 4.43 -14.34
N LEU A 54 22.30 5.65 -14.65
CA LEU A 54 21.52 6.87 -14.49
C LEU A 54 20.34 7.01 -15.48
N GLN A 55 20.49 6.49 -16.70
CA GLN A 55 19.50 6.65 -17.77
C GLN A 55 18.41 5.58 -17.68
N ALA A 56 17.18 5.88 -18.10
CA ALA A 56 16.15 4.85 -18.21
C ALA A 56 16.47 3.91 -19.38
N ASP A 57 16.36 2.60 -19.16
CA ASP A 57 16.46 1.58 -20.19
C ASP A 57 15.44 0.48 -19.91
N TYR A 58 14.34 0.57 -20.64
CA TYR A 58 13.19 -0.29 -20.46
C TYR A 58 13.38 -1.56 -21.29
N SER A 59 13.76 -2.64 -20.61
CA SER A 59 14.02 -3.94 -21.23
C SER A 59 12.84 -4.92 -21.09
N LEU A 60 12.96 -6.05 -21.76
CA LEU A 60 12.04 -7.18 -21.59
C LEU A 60 12.30 -7.84 -20.23
N ASP A 61 11.23 -8.05 -19.46
CA ASP A 61 11.32 -8.83 -18.21
C ASP A 61 11.59 -10.30 -18.54
N TYR A 62 12.67 -10.86 -18.03
CA TYR A 62 13.07 -12.24 -18.27
C TYR A 62 12.09 -13.28 -17.69
N THR A 63 11.18 -12.89 -16.78
CA THR A 63 10.16 -13.79 -16.21
C THR A 63 8.84 -13.79 -16.96
N THR A 64 8.40 -12.63 -17.45
CA THR A 64 7.11 -12.49 -18.14
C THR A 64 7.24 -12.35 -19.66
N GLY A 65 8.43 -12.04 -20.18
CA GLY A 65 8.68 -11.77 -21.59
C GLY A 65 8.06 -10.47 -22.10
N ASN A 66 7.49 -9.65 -21.21
CA ASN A 66 6.82 -8.40 -21.57
C ASN A 66 7.82 -7.23 -21.51
N LEU A 67 7.65 -6.27 -22.41
CA LEU A 67 8.39 -5.01 -22.36
C LEU A 67 7.92 -4.21 -21.15
N MET A 68 8.85 -3.90 -20.25
CA MET A 68 8.55 -3.05 -19.11
C MET A 68 8.43 -1.59 -19.58
N ASN A 69 7.52 -0.83 -18.97
CA ASN A 69 7.37 0.59 -19.20
C ASN A 69 7.32 1.31 -17.85
N PHE A 70 7.40 2.64 -17.84
CA PHE A 70 7.28 3.44 -16.61
C PHE A 70 6.09 3.01 -15.73
N ALA A 71 4.92 2.83 -16.35
CA ALA A 71 3.69 2.47 -15.64
C ALA A 71 3.74 1.10 -14.96
N THR A 72 4.34 0.09 -15.59
CA THR A 72 4.44 -1.26 -15.01
C THR A 72 5.44 -1.29 -13.86
N VAL A 73 6.58 -0.62 -14.02
CA VAL A 73 7.59 -0.49 -12.95
C VAL A 73 7.02 0.30 -11.77
N PHE A 74 6.31 1.40 -12.04
CA PHE A 74 5.64 2.19 -11.01
C PHE A 74 4.61 1.36 -10.25
N ALA A 75 3.78 0.56 -10.92
CA ALA A 75 2.77 -0.27 -10.26
C ALA A 75 3.39 -1.26 -9.26
N VAL A 76 4.48 -1.92 -9.66
CA VAL A 76 5.22 -2.86 -8.78
C VAL A 76 5.86 -2.11 -7.61
N MET A 77 6.48 -0.96 -7.86
CA MET A 77 7.13 -0.15 -6.82
C MET A 77 6.11 0.46 -5.83
N PHE A 78 4.98 0.95 -6.34
CA PHE A 78 3.92 1.55 -5.52
C PHE A 78 3.35 0.54 -4.53
N ASN A 79 3.17 -0.72 -4.94
CA ASN A 79 2.72 -1.79 -4.04
C ASN A 79 3.62 -1.88 -2.79
N GLY A 80 4.94 -1.72 -2.94
CA GLY A 80 5.89 -1.68 -1.82
C GLY A 80 5.73 -0.50 -0.86
N CYS A 81 5.13 0.60 -1.32
CA CYS A 81 4.85 1.81 -0.55
C CYS A 81 3.44 1.83 0.08
N THR A 82 2.59 0.84 -0.25
CA THR A 82 1.26 0.72 0.34
C THR A 82 1.32 0.35 1.83
N GLY A 83 0.18 0.45 2.50
CA GLY A 83 0.04 0.01 3.90
C GLY A 83 0.08 1.13 4.94
N ILE A 84 0.04 2.40 4.52
CA ILE A 84 -0.08 3.56 5.44
C ILE A 84 -1.31 3.47 6.36
N MET A 85 -2.36 2.75 5.94
CA MET A 85 -3.58 2.54 6.73
C MET A 85 -3.46 1.44 7.80
N ALA A 86 -2.36 0.69 7.85
CA ALA A 86 -2.19 -0.38 8.85
C ALA A 86 -2.31 0.15 10.28
N GLY A 87 -1.82 1.37 10.55
CA GLY A 87 -1.96 2.03 11.85
C GLY A 87 -3.41 2.38 12.20
N CYS A 88 -4.22 2.76 11.21
CA CYS A 88 -5.63 3.08 11.40
C CYS A 88 -6.48 1.83 11.68
N ASN A 89 -6.14 0.70 11.07
CA ASN A 89 -6.86 -0.57 11.21
C ASN A 89 -6.79 -1.15 12.65
N MET A 90 -5.85 -0.67 13.47
CA MET A 90 -5.68 -1.07 14.87
C MET A 90 -5.94 0.09 15.85
N SER A 91 -6.63 1.14 15.39
CA SER A 91 -6.89 2.35 16.16
C SER A 91 -7.62 2.11 17.48
N GLY A 92 -8.52 1.11 17.53
CA GLY A 92 -9.26 0.73 18.73
C GLY A 92 -8.42 0.13 19.87
N GLU A 93 -7.15 -0.25 19.60
CA GLU A 93 -6.23 -0.81 20.60
C GLU A 93 -5.17 0.23 21.06
N LEU A 94 -5.18 1.44 20.49
CA LEU A 94 -4.24 2.48 20.85
C LEU A 94 -4.70 3.24 22.10
N LYS A 95 -3.78 3.51 23.02
CA LYS A 95 -4.04 4.34 24.21
C LYS A 95 -4.54 5.75 23.85
N GLN A 96 -3.99 6.34 22.78
CA GLN A 96 -4.32 7.70 22.31
C GLN A 96 -4.31 7.77 20.77
N PRO A 97 -5.37 7.32 20.08
CA PRO A 97 -5.38 7.18 18.62
C PRO A 97 -5.23 8.51 17.89
N SER A 98 -5.89 9.58 18.36
CA SER A 98 -5.88 10.91 17.72
C SER A 98 -4.49 11.52 17.58
N ARG A 99 -3.57 11.19 18.48
CA ARG A 99 -2.17 11.64 18.43
C ARG A 99 -1.23 10.60 17.82
N ALA A 100 -1.42 9.32 18.15
CA ALA A 100 -0.51 8.26 17.74
C ALA A 100 -0.57 7.96 16.24
N ILE A 101 -1.77 7.97 15.64
CA ILE A 101 -1.96 7.67 14.21
C ILE A 101 -1.23 8.67 13.31
N PRO A 102 -1.48 10.00 13.41
CA PRO A 102 -0.85 10.95 12.48
C PRO A 102 0.68 10.98 12.65
N ILE A 103 1.18 10.99 13.89
CA ILE A 103 2.62 11.02 14.16
C ILE A 103 3.29 9.73 13.67
N GLY A 104 2.72 8.58 14.01
CA GLY A 104 3.25 7.28 13.61
C GLY A 104 3.29 7.11 12.10
N THR A 105 2.22 7.50 11.40
CA THR A 105 2.12 7.36 9.94
C THR A 105 3.14 8.25 9.22
N ILE A 106 3.26 9.54 9.60
CA ILE A 106 4.19 10.47 8.96
C ILE A 106 5.65 10.03 9.18
N ILE A 107 6.01 9.68 10.42
CA ILE A 107 7.37 9.21 10.73
C ILE A 107 7.69 7.94 9.93
N ALA A 108 6.74 7.00 9.86
CA ALA A 108 6.92 5.75 9.12
C ALA A 108 7.14 6.00 7.61
N VAL A 109 6.35 6.89 6.99
CA VAL A 109 6.52 7.28 5.58
C VAL A 109 7.87 7.95 5.35
N VAL A 110 8.28 8.87 6.22
CA VAL A 110 9.57 9.58 6.07
C VAL A 110 10.75 8.63 6.20
N ILE A 111 10.77 7.78 7.24
CA ILE A 111 11.87 6.82 7.46
C ILE A 111 12.05 5.92 6.24
N THR A 112 10.95 5.43 5.68
CA THR A 112 11.01 4.47 4.57
C THR A 112 11.32 5.10 3.23
N PHE A 113 10.86 6.33 3.00
CA PHE A 113 11.34 7.12 1.88
C PHE A 113 12.88 7.21 1.88
N PHE A 114 13.49 7.54 3.02
CA PHE A 114 14.95 7.59 3.13
C PHE A 114 15.60 6.22 2.98
N VAL A 115 15.04 5.16 3.57
CA VAL A 115 15.56 3.79 3.41
C VAL A 115 15.55 3.37 1.94
N TYR A 116 14.47 3.64 1.20
CA TYR A 116 14.39 3.33 -0.23
C TYR A 116 15.34 4.18 -1.07
N LEU A 117 15.46 5.47 -0.76
CA LEU A 117 16.37 6.37 -1.47
C LEU A 117 17.84 5.94 -1.30
N ILE A 118 18.25 5.61 -0.07
CA ILE A 118 19.60 5.11 0.19
C ILE A 118 19.80 3.77 -0.54
N LEU A 119 18.80 2.88 -0.53
CA LEU A 119 18.92 1.55 -1.15
C LEU A 119 19.10 1.68 -2.65
N PHE A 120 18.34 2.58 -3.27
CA PHE A 120 18.46 2.90 -4.69
C PHE A 120 19.85 3.42 -5.04
N ILE A 121 20.38 4.39 -4.27
CA ILE A 121 21.71 4.96 -4.51
C ILE A 121 22.81 3.90 -4.37
N PHE A 122 22.78 3.10 -3.30
CA PHE A 122 23.78 2.06 -3.08
C PHE A 122 23.72 0.97 -4.15
N THR A 123 22.52 0.55 -4.55
CA THR A 123 22.33 -0.43 -5.62
C THR A 123 22.88 0.11 -6.95
N ALA A 124 22.55 1.36 -7.31
CA ALA A 124 23.03 1.99 -8.54
C ALA A 124 24.56 2.20 -8.56
N LEU A 125 25.20 2.41 -7.40
CA LEU A 125 26.65 2.57 -7.27
C LEU A 125 27.44 1.27 -7.33
N THR A 126 26.82 0.13 -7.01
CA THR A 126 27.54 -1.13 -6.72
C THR A 126 27.25 -2.27 -7.68
N CYS A 127 26.09 -2.24 -8.35
CA CYS A 127 25.62 -3.32 -9.22
C CYS A 127 25.61 -2.86 -10.68
N ASP A 128 26.17 -3.67 -11.57
CA ASP A 128 26.05 -3.42 -13.00
C ASP A 128 24.59 -3.60 -13.48
N ARG A 129 24.23 -2.90 -14.56
CA ARG A 129 22.86 -2.89 -15.10
C ARG A 129 22.38 -4.28 -15.49
N THR A 130 23.25 -5.08 -16.09
CA THR A 130 22.95 -6.45 -16.51
C THR A 130 22.48 -7.32 -15.33
N LEU A 131 23.14 -7.17 -14.18
CA LEU A 131 22.79 -7.87 -12.93
C LEU A 131 21.40 -7.45 -12.41
N LEU A 132 21.08 -6.15 -12.50
CA LEU A 132 19.81 -5.60 -12.01
C LEU A 132 18.61 -5.99 -12.88
N LEU A 133 18.82 -6.14 -14.19
CA LEU A 133 17.76 -6.50 -15.13
C LEU A 133 17.47 -8.01 -15.13
N GLU A 134 18.51 -8.83 -15.01
CA GLU A 134 18.42 -10.27 -15.26
C GLU A 134 18.30 -11.12 -13.97
N ASP A 135 18.49 -10.55 -12.77
CA ASP A 135 18.36 -11.31 -11.52
C ASP A 135 17.59 -10.55 -10.42
N TYR A 136 16.35 -10.97 -10.14
CA TYR A 136 15.55 -10.45 -9.02
C TYR A 136 16.14 -10.85 -7.66
N GLY A 137 16.96 -11.89 -7.63
CA GLY A 137 17.66 -12.39 -6.47
C GLY A 137 19.02 -11.76 -6.22
N PHE A 138 19.41 -10.68 -6.94
CA PHE A 138 20.77 -10.11 -6.91
C PHE A 138 21.28 -9.76 -5.50
N PHE A 139 20.40 -9.46 -4.54
CA PHE A 139 20.80 -9.24 -3.14
C PHE A 139 21.41 -10.48 -2.47
N ARG A 140 21.00 -11.69 -2.87
CA ARG A 140 21.47 -12.95 -2.28
C ARG A 140 22.97 -13.15 -2.46
N PRO A 141 23.53 -13.09 -3.70
CA PRO A 141 24.97 -13.18 -3.86
C PRO A 141 25.64 -12.03 -3.14
N ILE A 142 25.19 -10.77 -3.28
CA ILE A 142 25.85 -9.53 -2.80
C ILE A 142 25.99 -9.43 -1.27
N ASN A 143 25.23 -10.21 -0.51
CA ASN A 143 25.25 -10.15 0.94
C ASN A 143 26.47 -10.87 1.58
N ILE A 144 26.92 -10.41 2.77
CA ILE A 144 28.03 -11.04 3.53
C ILE A 144 27.72 -12.51 3.82
N TRP A 145 26.48 -12.81 4.21
CA TRP A 145 26.00 -14.17 4.46
C TRP A 145 24.73 -14.44 3.63
N PRO A 146 24.84 -15.06 2.44
CA PRO A 146 23.73 -15.20 1.49
C PRO A 146 22.39 -15.73 2.05
N PRO A 147 22.36 -16.69 3.00
CA PRO A 147 21.10 -17.16 3.61
C PRO A 147 20.31 -16.06 4.35
N PHE A 148 20.98 -15.02 4.86
CA PHE A 148 20.33 -13.97 5.63
C PHE A 148 19.26 -13.22 4.83
N VAL A 149 19.54 -12.94 3.56
CA VAL A 149 18.59 -12.25 2.66
C VAL A 149 17.31 -13.08 2.52
N LEU A 150 17.46 -14.40 2.36
CA LEU A 150 16.33 -15.31 2.22
C LEU A 150 15.48 -15.35 3.50
N ILE A 151 16.12 -15.46 4.67
CA ILE A 151 15.43 -15.40 5.98
C ILE A 151 14.70 -14.07 6.13
N GLY A 152 15.36 -12.96 5.78
CA GLY A 152 14.79 -11.63 5.83
C GLY A 152 13.55 -11.49 4.94
N VAL A 153 13.62 -11.97 3.69
CA VAL A 153 12.49 -11.97 2.74
C VAL A 153 11.33 -12.80 3.28
N TYR A 154 11.55 -14.01 3.79
CA TYR A 154 10.50 -14.85 4.34
C TYR A 154 9.85 -14.25 5.59
N ALA A 155 10.66 -13.84 6.57
CA ALA A 155 10.17 -13.25 7.82
C ALA A 155 9.35 -11.99 7.56
N THR A 156 9.85 -11.16 6.63
CA THR A 156 9.20 -9.94 6.18
C THR A 156 7.88 -10.19 5.48
N SER A 157 7.84 -11.14 4.55
CA SER A 157 6.66 -11.43 3.74
C SER A 157 5.57 -12.05 4.61
N LEU A 158 5.94 -12.98 5.50
CA LEU A 158 5.03 -13.59 6.46
C LEU A 158 4.47 -12.54 7.42
N SER A 159 5.30 -11.64 7.94
CA SER A 159 4.83 -10.60 8.85
C SER A 159 3.90 -9.59 8.16
N ALA A 160 4.19 -9.19 6.92
CA ALA A 160 3.30 -8.34 6.13
C ALA A 160 1.96 -9.02 5.85
N SER A 161 1.99 -10.29 5.40
CA SER A 161 0.78 -11.08 5.13
C SER A 161 -0.10 -11.24 6.37
N MET A 162 0.50 -11.49 7.54
CA MET A 162 -0.24 -11.60 8.79
C MET A 162 -0.87 -10.26 9.20
N SER A 163 -0.13 -9.16 9.07
CA SER A 163 -0.65 -7.82 9.38
C SER A 163 -1.83 -7.44 8.49
N THR A 164 -1.74 -7.70 7.19
CA THR A 164 -2.84 -7.41 6.24
C THR A 164 -4.04 -8.32 6.47
N LEU A 165 -3.83 -9.60 6.80
CA LEU A 165 -4.91 -10.53 7.11
C LEU A 165 -5.70 -10.09 8.35
N ILE A 166 -5.00 -9.70 9.42
CA ILE A 166 -5.63 -9.19 10.66
C ILE A 166 -6.32 -7.85 10.41
N GLY A 167 -5.71 -6.96 9.62
CA GLY A 167 -6.33 -5.68 9.26
C GLY A 167 -7.62 -5.87 8.47
N ALA A 168 -7.58 -6.71 7.43
CA ALA A 168 -8.73 -7.00 6.58
C ALA A 168 -9.88 -7.65 7.35
N SER A 169 -9.58 -8.60 8.24
CA SER A 169 -10.62 -9.28 9.04
C SER A 169 -11.32 -8.32 10.00
N ARG A 170 -10.59 -7.36 10.60
CA ARG A 170 -11.19 -6.34 11.48
C ARG A 170 -12.09 -5.37 10.72
N ILE A 171 -11.67 -4.92 9.53
CA ILE A 171 -12.52 -4.08 8.66
C ILE A 171 -13.77 -4.85 8.26
N LEU A 172 -13.62 -6.09 7.82
CA LEU A 172 -14.74 -6.93 7.42
C LEU A 172 -15.71 -7.20 8.58
N HIS A 173 -15.19 -7.43 9.79
CA HIS A 173 -16.00 -7.61 10.99
C HIS A 173 -16.79 -6.35 11.36
N ALA A 174 -16.19 -5.16 11.25
CA ALA A 174 -16.87 -3.90 11.48
C ALA A 174 -18.01 -3.69 10.47
N LEU A 175 -17.73 -3.90 9.17
CA LEU A 175 -18.75 -3.83 8.11
C LEU A 175 -19.89 -4.84 8.32
N ALA A 176 -19.57 -6.05 8.80
CA ALA A 176 -20.57 -7.06 9.13
C ALA A 176 -21.45 -6.60 10.30
N LYS A 177 -20.87 -6.00 11.34
CA LYS A 177 -21.59 -5.50 12.52
C LYS A 177 -22.55 -4.35 12.18
N ASP A 178 -22.21 -3.55 11.19
CA ASP A 178 -23.06 -2.46 10.68
C ASP A 178 -24.23 -2.97 9.79
N ASP A 179 -24.36 -4.30 9.62
CA ASP A 179 -25.44 -4.96 8.87
C ASP A 179 -25.61 -4.50 7.41
N LEU A 180 -24.58 -3.86 6.85
CA LEU A 180 -24.60 -3.21 5.53
C LEU A 180 -24.90 -4.19 4.39
N PHE A 181 -24.42 -5.43 4.51
CA PHE A 181 -24.58 -6.50 3.52
C PHE A 181 -25.48 -7.66 4.01
N GLY A 182 -26.09 -7.53 5.20
CA GLY A 182 -26.99 -8.52 5.78
C GLY A 182 -26.43 -9.95 5.81
N ILE A 183 -27.16 -10.88 5.19
CA ILE A 183 -26.91 -12.34 5.24
C ILE A 183 -25.52 -12.71 4.66
N LEU A 184 -25.02 -11.99 3.65
CA LEU A 184 -23.76 -12.32 2.98
C LEU A 184 -22.55 -12.22 3.92
N LEU A 185 -22.56 -11.23 4.83
CA LEU A 185 -21.50 -11.00 5.82
C LEU A 185 -21.88 -11.50 7.24
N ALA A 186 -23.04 -12.14 7.41
CA ALA A 186 -23.45 -12.72 8.69
C ALA A 186 -22.39 -13.63 9.35
N PRO A 187 -21.68 -14.55 8.64
CA PRO A 187 -20.64 -15.37 9.28
C PRO A 187 -19.42 -14.57 9.75
N ALA A 188 -19.16 -13.39 9.17
CA ALA A 188 -18.06 -12.52 9.60
C ALA A 188 -18.34 -11.83 10.96
N LYS A 189 -19.57 -11.91 11.49
CA LYS A 189 -19.92 -11.43 12.84
C LYS A 189 -19.45 -12.36 13.96
N LEU A 190 -19.06 -13.60 13.66
CA LEU A 190 -18.68 -14.57 14.69
C LEU A 190 -17.40 -14.15 15.41
N VAL A 191 -17.50 -13.98 16.74
CA VAL A 191 -16.40 -13.60 17.62
C VAL A 191 -16.10 -14.72 18.62
N SER A 192 -14.83 -14.89 18.96
CA SER A 192 -14.40 -15.80 20.02
C SER A 192 -14.65 -15.19 21.40
N LYS A 193 -14.59 -16.00 22.47
CA LYS A 193 -14.75 -15.54 23.87
C LYS A 193 -13.79 -14.40 24.25
N GLY A 194 -12.62 -14.33 23.60
CA GLY A 194 -11.62 -13.28 23.80
C GLY A 194 -11.81 -12.02 22.93
N GLY A 195 -12.94 -11.84 22.26
CA GLY A 195 -13.20 -10.65 21.42
C GLY A 195 -12.55 -10.67 20.03
N ASN A 196 -11.86 -11.76 19.65
CA ASN A 196 -11.23 -11.89 18.33
C ASN A 196 -12.24 -12.40 17.26
N PRO A 197 -12.46 -11.68 16.15
CA PRO A 197 -13.41 -12.06 15.10
C PRO A 197 -12.86 -13.18 14.18
N TRP A 198 -12.85 -14.41 14.67
CA TRP A 198 -12.34 -15.57 13.93
C TRP A 198 -13.13 -15.85 12.64
N GLY A 199 -14.45 -15.60 12.62
CA GLY A 199 -15.28 -15.80 11.44
C GLY A 199 -14.86 -14.89 10.29
N ALA A 200 -14.53 -13.63 10.59
CA ALA A 200 -14.01 -12.69 9.60
C ALA A 200 -12.62 -13.11 9.07
N VAL A 201 -11.77 -13.68 9.92
CA VAL A 201 -10.44 -14.19 9.51
C VAL A 201 -10.56 -15.36 8.53
N VAL A 202 -11.44 -16.33 8.81
CA VAL A 202 -11.67 -17.48 7.91
C VAL A 202 -12.25 -17.01 6.57
N TYR A 203 -13.18 -16.06 6.60
CA TYR A 203 -13.78 -15.51 5.39
C TYR A 203 -12.76 -14.77 4.51
N THR A 204 -11.92 -13.90 5.10
CA THR A 204 -10.86 -13.21 4.36
C THR A 204 -9.81 -14.19 3.82
N TRP A 205 -9.43 -15.20 4.60
CA TRP A 205 -8.54 -16.27 4.14
C TRP A 205 -9.10 -17.01 2.92
N ALA A 206 -10.38 -17.41 2.95
CA ALA A 206 -11.03 -18.10 1.85
C ALA A 206 -11.06 -17.24 0.57
N LEU A 207 -11.39 -15.94 0.68
CA LEU A 207 -11.36 -15.02 -0.45
C LEU A 207 -9.96 -14.85 -1.03
N VAL A 208 -8.94 -14.67 -0.19
CA VAL A 208 -7.54 -14.56 -0.63
C VAL A 208 -7.10 -15.85 -1.34
N GLN A 209 -7.47 -17.01 -0.81
CA GLN A 209 -7.12 -18.30 -1.41
C GLN A 209 -7.72 -18.45 -2.82
N LEU A 210 -8.96 -18.01 -3.05
CA LEU A 210 -9.58 -18.01 -4.37
C LEU A 210 -8.82 -17.12 -5.37
N VAL A 211 -8.37 -15.94 -4.94
CA VAL A 211 -7.58 -15.03 -5.78
C VAL A 211 -6.20 -15.63 -6.12
N LEU A 212 -5.55 -16.27 -5.16
CA LEU A 212 -4.24 -16.90 -5.36
C LEU A 212 -4.29 -18.09 -6.33
N LEU A 213 -5.38 -18.86 -6.34
CA LEU A 213 -5.57 -19.97 -7.28
C LEU A 213 -5.80 -19.51 -8.72
N ALA A 214 -6.19 -18.26 -8.94
CA ALA A 214 -6.61 -17.74 -10.23
C ALA A 214 -5.50 -17.05 -11.06
N GLY A 215 -4.34 -16.66 -10.48
CA GLY A 215 -3.49 -15.64 -11.13
C GLY A 215 -1.97 -15.75 -10.96
N LYS A 216 -1.25 -15.16 -11.94
CA LYS A 216 0.20 -14.89 -11.90
C LYS A 216 0.49 -13.67 -11.01
N LEU A 217 1.59 -13.69 -10.25
CA LEU A 217 1.95 -12.67 -9.25
C LEU A 217 1.98 -11.23 -9.80
N ASN A 218 2.56 -11.02 -10.99
CA ASN A 218 2.70 -9.67 -11.55
C ASN A 218 1.33 -9.05 -11.92
N THR A 219 0.39 -9.86 -12.40
CA THR A 219 -0.99 -9.41 -12.68
C THR A 219 -1.72 -9.05 -11.40
N ILE A 220 -1.55 -9.86 -10.34
CA ILE A 220 -2.14 -9.59 -9.03
C ILE A 220 -1.61 -8.27 -8.45
N ALA A 221 -0.30 -8.01 -8.56
CA ALA A 221 0.30 -6.78 -8.08
C ALA A 221 -0.31 -5.53 -8.74
N GLY A 222 -0.52 -5.54 -10.06
CA GLY A 222 -1.17 -4.45 -10.78
C GLY A 222 -2.61 -4.20 -10.32
N ILE A 223 -3.41 -5.27 -10.15
CA ILE A 223 -4.80 -5.17 -9.71
C ILE A 223 -4.89 -4.64 -8.26
N VAL A 224 -4.06 -5.16 -7.35
CA VAL A 224 -4.03 -4.74 -5.94
C VAL A 224 -3.67 -3.26 -5.83
N THR A 225 -2.72 -2.79 -6.65
CA THR A 225 -2.29 -1.39 -6.71
C THR A 225 -3.45 -0.47 -7.11
N VAL A 226 -4.24 -0.85 -8.12
CA VAL A 226 -5.43 -0.11 -8.56
C VAL A 226 -6.48 -0.02 -7.44
N PHE A 227 -6.72 -1.11 -6.70
CA PHE A 227 -7.67 -1.09 -5.56
C PHE A 227 -7.18 -0.21 -4.40
N TYR A 228 -5.88 -0.20 -4.09
CA TYR A 228 -5.33 0.71 -3.08
C TYR A 228 -5.44 2.18 -3.49
N LEU A 229 -5.11 2.51 -4.75
CA LEU A 229 -5.23 3.87 -5.28
C LEU A 229 -6.69 4.35 -5.23
N MET A 230 -7.65 3.49 -5.59
CA MET A 230 -9.06 3.83 -5.47
C MET A 230 -9.48 4.06 -4.00
N ALA A 231 -9.04 3.21 -3.07
CA ALA A 231 -9.36 3.39 -1.66
C ALA A 231 -8.81 4.72 -1.11
N TYR A 232 -7.58 5.10 -1.49
CA TYR A 232 -7.01 6.40 -1.13
C TYR A 232 -7.79 7.56 -1.76
N ALA A 233 -8.12 7.47 -3.05
CA ALA A 233 -8.95 8.46 -3.73
C ALA A 233 -10.33 8.61 -3.07
N ALA A 234 -10.95 7.51 -2.65
CA ALA A 234 -12.26 7.53 -1.99
C ALA A 234 -12.19 8.19 -0.59
N ILE A 235 -11.11 7.95 0.17
CA ILE A 235 -10.87 8.60 1.46
C ILE A 235 -10.68 10.11 1.27
N ASP A 236 -9.82 10.51 0.33
CA ASP A 236 -9.58 11.92 0.06
C ASP A 236 -10.84 12.63 -0.48
N LEU A 237 -11.62 11.94 -1.33
CA LEU A 237 -12.91 12.43 -1.82
C LEU A 237 -13.91 12.63 -0.68
N ALA A 238 -14.00 11.68 0.25
CA ALA A 238 -14.88 11.79 1.40
C ALA A 238 -14.48 12.98 2.30
N CYS A 239 -13.18 13.13 2.59
CA CYS A 239 -12.66 14.27 3.35
C CYS A 239 -12.93 15.61 2.65
N LEU A 240 -12.70 15.68 1.34
CA LEU A 240 -12.97 16.88 0.53
C LEU A 240 -14.46 17.22 0.53
N ALA A 241 -15.33 16.22 0.37
CA ALA A 241 -16.77 16.42 0.37
C ALA A 241 -17.28 16.93 1.73
N LEU A 242 -16.76 16.40 2.84
CA LEU A 242 -17.14 16.84 4.19
C LEU A 242 -16.69 18.28 4.49
N GLU A 243 -15.48 18.64 4.07
CA GLU A 243 -14.95 20.00 4.21
C GLU A 243 -15.74 20.99 3.37
N TRP A 244 -16.00 20.67 2.10
CA TRP A 244 -16.72 21.56 1.20
C TRP A 244 -18.20 21.71 1.57
N ALA A 245 -18.81 20.64 2.09
CA ALA A 245 -20.18 20.69 2.64
C ALA A 245 -20.24 21.39 4.01
N SER A 246 -19.11 21.78 4.60
CA SER A 246 -19.04 22.41 5.94
C SER A 246 -19.83 21.63 6.99
N ALA A 247 -19.67 20.30 7.00
CA ALA A 247 -20.44 19.43 7.88
C ALA A 247 -20.17 19.78 9.36
N PRO A 248 -21.19 20.03 10.20
CA PRO A 248 -21.01 20.55 11.58
C PRO A 248 -20.15 19.65 12.48
N ASN A 249 -20.20 18.33 12.22
CA ASN A 249 -19.48 17.29 12.96
C ASN A 249 -18.04 17.07 12.45
N PHE A 250 -17.67 17.66 11.31
CA PHE A 250 -16.34 17.50 10.72
C PHE A 250 -15.46 18.69 11.12
N ARG A 251 -14.60 18.48 12.13
CA ARG A 251 -13.67 19.49 12.66
C ARG A 251 -12.26 18.91 12.77
N PRO A 252 -11.51 18.80 11.66
CA PRO A 252 -10.18 18.21 11.66
C PRO A 252 -9.23 19.04 12.52
N THR A 253 -8.61 18.40 13.51
CA THR A 253 -7.65 19.04 14.44
C THR A 253 -6.21 19.01 13.91
N PHE A 254 -5.97 18.32 12.80
CA PHE A 254 -4.65 18.15 12.21
C PHE A 254 -4.25 19.37 11.36
N ARG A 255 -3.12 19.98 11.70
CA ARG A 255 -2.70 21.30 11.14
C ARG A 255 -2.37 21.30 9.65
N LEU A 256 -1.93 20.18 9.08
CA LEU A 256 -1.58 20.09 7.66
C LEU A 256 -2.77 19.66 6.79
N PHE A 257 -3.95 19.48 7.38
CA PHE A 257 -5.15 19.18 6.63
C PHE A 257 -5.63 20.44 5.89
N SER A 258 -5.84 20.33 4.58
CA SER A 258 -6.47 21.35 3.75
C SER A 258 -7.23 20.72 2.59
N TRP A 259 -8.23 21.41 2.06
CA TRP A 259 -8.96 20.93 0.87
C TRP A 259 -8.03 20.73 -0.33
N HIS A 260 -6.99 21.56 -0.46
CA HIS A 260 -5.96 21.45 -1.49
C HIS A 260 -5.20 20.13 -1.43
N THR A 261 -4.82 19.71 -0.22
CA THR A 261 -4.12 18.43 -0.03
C THR A 261 -4.98 17.23 -0.42
N CYS A 262 -6.28 17.25 -0.12
CA CYS A 262 -7.21 16.21 -0.55
C CYS A 262 -7.40 16.19 -2.07
N LEU A 263 -7.55 17.36 -2.70
CA LEU A 263 -7.67 17.44 -4.16
C LEU A 263 -6.42 16.90 -4.86
N LEU A 264 -5.23 17.25 -4.37
CA LEU A 264 -3.96 16.73 -4.89
C LEU A 264 -3.89 15.20 -4.72
N GLY A 265 -4.33 14.67 -3.58
CA GLY A 265 -4.44 13.23 -3.33
C GLY A 265 -5.34 12.51 -4.33
N ILE A 266 -6.57 13.01 -4.54
CA ILE A 266 -7.52 12.48 -5.53
C ILE A 266 -6.92 12.51 -6.93
N LEU A 267 -6.40 13.68 -7.36
CA LEU A 267 -5.86 13.86 -8.70
C LEU A 267 -4.67 12.92 -8.95
N SER A 268 -3.74 12.85 -7.99
CA SER A 268 -2.56 11.98 -8.10
C SER A 268 -2.93 10.50 -8.14
N CYS A 269 -3.92 10.07 -7.33
CA CYS A 269 -4.40 8.70 -7.35
C CYS A 269 -5.10 8.35 -8.67
N LEU A 270 -5.96 9.24 -9.18
CA LEU A 270 -6.68 9.00 -10.44
C LEU A 270 -5.73 8.96 -11.64
N VAL A 271 -4.81 9.92 -11.75
CA VAL A 271 -3.81 9.96 -12.83
C VAL A 271 -2.99 8.67 -12.83
N MET A 272 -2.45 8.26 -11.69
CA MET A 272 -1.64 7.05 -11.60
C MET A 272 -2.45 5.79 -11.88
N MET A 273 -3.72 5.74 -11.46
CA MET A 273 -4.58 4.58 -11.70
C MET A 273 -4.80 4.34 -13.20
N PHE A 274 -5.10 5.40 -13.98
CA PHE A 274 -5.26 5.30 -15.44
C PHE A 274 -3.94 5.05 -16.18
N LEU A 275 -2.82 5.55 -15.66
CA LEU A 275 -1.49 5.29 -16.24
C LEU A 275 -1.10 3.81 -16.13
N ILE A 276 -1.42 3.14 -15.01
CA ILE A 276 -1.07 1.74 -14.79
C ILE A 276 -1.82 0.82 -15.76
N ASN A 277 -3.15 0.88 -15.74
CA ASN A 277 -3.96 0.12 -16.67
C ASN A 277 -5.37 0.73 -16.74
N PRO A 278 -5.78 1.29 -17.89
CA PRO A 278 -7.07 1.94 -18.02
C PRO A 278 -8.24 0.98 -17.87
N ALA A 279 -8.09 -0.30 -18.27
CA ALA A 279 -9.17 -1.29 -18.16
C ALA A 279 -9.47 -1.68 -16.70
N TYR A 280 -8.42 -1.92 -15.91
CA TYR A 280 -8.60 -2.18 -14.48
C TYR A 280 -9.07 -0.92 -13.74
N ALA A 281 -8.58 0.26 -14.12
CA ALA A 281 -9.01 1.54 -13.57
C ALA A 281 -10.51 1.79 -13.80
N SER A 282 -11.00 1.64 -15.04
CA SER A 282 -12.42 1.83 -15.33
C SER A 282 -13.29 0.79 -14.63
N GLY A 283 -12.87 -0.48 -14.61
CA GLY A 283 -13.61 -1.54 -13.93
C GLY A 283 -13.72 -1.30 -12.42
N SER A 284 -12.64 -0.79 -11.81
CA SER A 284 -12.61 -0.50 -10.38
C SER A 284 -13.51 0.70 -10.02
N ILE A 285 -13.50 1.78 -10.82
CA ILE A 285 -14.43 2.93 -10.65
C ILE A 285 -15.89 2.47 -10.78
N VAL A 286 -16.22 1.66 -11.79
CA VAL A 286 -17.57 1.13 -11.96
C VAL A 286 -17.98 0.31 -10.74
N LEU A 287 -17.09 -0.55 -10.22
CA LEU A 287 -17.34 -1.31 -9.00
C LEU A 287 -17.57 -0.41 -7.78
N LEU A 288 -16.82 0.68 -7.63
CA LEU A 288 -17.03 1.67 -6.57
C LEU A 288 -18.41 2.32 -6.67
N LEU A 289 -18.80 2.78 -7.86
CA LEU A 289 -20.10 3.41 -8.09
C LEU A 289 -21.25 2.44 -7.84
N LEU A 290 -21.11 1.17 -8.25
CA LEU A 290 -22.08 0.12 -7.96
C LEU A 290 -22.21 -0.14 -6.46
N LEU A 291 -21.09 -0.21 -5.73
CA LEU A 291 -21.11 -0.36 -4.27
C LEU A 291 -21.78 0.83 -3.58
N LEU A 292 -21.45 2.06 -3.99
CA LEU A 292 -22.08 3.27 -3.46
C LEU A 292 -23.59 3.30 -3.74
N GLY A 293 -23.99 2.96 -4.97
CA GLY A 293 -25.40 2.83 -5.34
C GLY A 293 -26.11 1.77 -4.51
N PHE A 294 -25.53 0.57 -4.39
CA PHE A 294 -26.07 -0.52 -3.58
C PHE A 294 -26.26 -0.11 -2.11
N ILE A 295 -25.26 0.54 -1.51
CA ILE A 295 -25.34 1.03 -0.13
C ILE A 295 -26.42 2.11 -0.02
N HIS A 296 -26.54 3.02 -0.98
CA HIS A 296 -27.58 4.05 -0.97
C HIS A 296 -28.99 3.44 -1.03
N PHE A 297 -29.22 2.39 -1.83
CA PHE A 297 -30.51 1.70 -1.89
C PHE A 297 -30.81 0.89 -0.62
N ARG A 298 -29.80 0.31 0.03
CA ARG A 298 -29.95 -0.48 1.27
C ARG A 298 -30.01 0.36 2.54
N SER A 299 -29.51 1.59 2.51
CA SER A 299 -29.50 2.54 3.63
C SER A 299 -30.93 2.98 3.98
N SER A 300 -31.65 2.14 4.71
CA SER A 300 -32.86 2.54 5.45
C SER A 300 -32.45 3.40 6.66
N SER A 301 -33.31 4.35 7.06
CA SER A 301 -33.05 5.47 7.98
C SER A 301 -32.01 5.18 9.07
N SER A 302 -30.77 5.63 8.88
CA SER A 302 -29.72 5.50 9.88
C SER A 302 -29.83 6.62 10.92
N SER A 303 -29.67 6.26 12.20
CA SER A 303 -29.59 7.19 13.35
C SER A 303 -28.42 8.18 13.25
N TRP A 304 -27.43 7.91 12.39
CA TRP A 304 -26.13 8.62 12.36
C TRP A 304 -26.11 9.95 11.61
N GLY A 305 -27.24 10.43 11.10
CA GLY A 305 -27.32 11.71 10.41
C GLY A 305 -26.75 11.64 8.98
N TYR A 306 -27.53 12.09 8.00
CA TYR A 306 -27.08 12.14 6.61
C TYR A 306 -26.26 13.41 6.33
N ILE A 307 -25.33 13.37 5.36
CA ILE A 307 -24.64 14.58 4.85
C ILE A 307 -25.66 15.62 4.38
N SER A 308 -26.79 15.18 3.81
CA SER A 308 -27.93 16.04 3.47
C SER A 308 -28.57 16.70 4.70
N GLN A 309 -28.72 15.98 5.82
CA GLN A 309 -29.23 16.54 7.08
C GLN A 309 -28.23 17.53 7.71
N ALA A 310 -26.92 17.26 7.61
CA ALA A 310 -25.87 18.17 8.04
C ALA A 310 -25.88 19.48 7.23
N LEU A 311 -26.07 19.39 5.90
CA LEU A 311 -26.23 20.55 5.01
C LEU A 311 -27.49 21.36 5.33
N ILE A 312 -28.63 20.69 5.56
CA ILE A 312 -29.88 21.35 5.95
C ILE A 312 -29.74 22.04 7.30
N PHE A 313 -29.15 21.38 8.30
CA PHE A 313 -28.89 21.97 9.61
C PHE A 313 -27.94 23.17 9.50
N HIS A 314 -26.90 23.09 8.69
CA HIS A 314 -26.00 24.22 8.45
C HIS A 314 -26.74 25.39 7.80
N GLN A 315 -27.50 25.16 6.72
CA GLN A 315 -28.29 26.20 6.05
C GLN A 315 -29.31 26.86 6.98
N VAL A 316 -29.99 26.07 7.82
CA VAL A 316 -30.95 26.57 8.81
C VAL A 316 -30.25 27.36 9.92
N SER A 317 -29.11 26.87 10.43
CA SER A 317 -28.29 27.56 11.44
C SER A 317 -27.76 28.91 10.92
N THR A 318 -27.18 28.93 9.72
CA THR A 318 -26.67 30.16 9.10
C THR A 318 -27.81 31.13 8.78
N GLY A 319 -28.95 30.63 8.31
CA GLY A 319 -30.15 31.43 8.09
C GLY A 319 -30.71 32.06 9.37
N LEU A 320 -30.74 31.30 10.47
CA LEU A 320 -31.13 31.81 11.79
C LEU A 320 -30.21 32.92 12.29
N VAL A 321 -28.88 32.74 12.21
CA VAL A 321 -27.92 33.78 12.62
C VAL A 321 -28.06 35.06 11.79
N THR A 322 -28.44 34.93 10.51
CA THR A 322 -28.67 36.08 9.61
C THR A 322 -29.98 36.81 9.92
N LEU A 323 -30.95 36.15 10.57
CA LEU A 323 -32.23 36.74 11.00
C LEU A 323 -32.16 37.40 12.39
N THR A 324 -31.13 37.11 13.19
CA THR A 324 -30.93 37.71 14.53
C THR A 324 -30.08 38.98 14.53
N ILE A 325 -29.69 39.48 13.35
CA ILE A 325 -29.01 40.77 13.12
C ILE A 325 -29.99 41.65 12.32
#